data_AF-A0A954YX00-F1
#
_entry.id   AF-A0A954YX00-F1
#
_cell.length_a   1.000
_cell.length_b   1.000
_cell.length_c   1.000
_cell.angle_alpha   90.00
_cell.angle_beta   90.00
_cell.angle_gamma   90.00
#
_symmetry.space_group_name_H-M   'P 1'
#
loop_
_entity.id
_entity.type
_entity.pdbx_description
1 polymer ?
#
loop_
_entity_poly.entity_id
_entity_poly.type
_entity_poly.pdbx_seq_one_letter_code
_entity_poly.pdbx_strand_id
1 'polypeptide(L)'
;MFYAYDVGYGIDLDAVERLVSDEKHRERVRRSRRVPEYFEFSPPPVRITRDIGSVDVGRATTRSTIEMTLYDFGAVSIAFHIPLEGPIDDVVALSGLLWDNEALLRASREAVASLVRDIPNAIDRPSVSAIVEDYVVYHVESLTGGRPTPEVIDDIRPSLARIISAEDAELSRQQQQDLLSGCVSYSAGDVSFIDWHAAILFNADADDVQAVLEYANVEMLEMRYLDERLDLALDEGYKLTRPRQWWRRSTFRTDLARIAELQLDGVSMFEGVNNAIKLLG
;
A
#
# COMPACT_ATOMS: atom_id res chain seq x y z
N MET A 1 5.74 5.66 -5.99
CA MET A 1 6.09 4.51 -5.14
C MET A 1 5.39 4.68 -3.81
N PHE A 2 4.64 3.67 -3.39
CA PHE A 2 3.89 3.64 -2.15
C PHE A 2 4.61 2.80 -1.10
N TYR A 3 4.48 3.18 0.17
CA TYR A 3 4.83 2.38 1.34
C TYR A 3 3.67 2.41 2.32
N ALA A 4 3.11 1.26 2.69
CA ALA A 4 2.04 1.14 3.67
C ALA A 4 2.57 0.65 5.02
N TYR A 5 2.07 1.26 6.09
CA TYR A 5 2.44 0.97 7.47
C TYR A 5 1.19 0.80 8.34
N ASP A 6 1.24 -0.15 9.25
CA ASP A 6 0.35 -0.24 10.41
C ASP A 6 0.98 0.60 11.52
N VAL A 7 0.22 1.56 12.05
CA VAL A 7 0.66 2.47 13.10
C VAL A 7 -0.10 2.31 14.42
N GLY A 8 -1.08 1.42 14.49
CA GLY A 8 -1.93 1.23 15.67
C GLY A 8 -3.27 0.58 15.33
N TYR A 9 -4.14 0.43 16.32
CA TYR A 9 -5.42 -0.29 16.18
C TYR A 9 -6.50 0.53 15.44
N GLY A 10 -6.29 1.84 15.34
CA GLY A 10 -7.21 2.76 14.68
C GLY A 10 -6.70 4.19 14.74
N ILE A 11 -7.20 5.02 13.85
CA ILE A 11 -6.90 6.46 13.78
C ILE A 11 -8.20 7.25 13.83
N ASP A 12 -8.34 8.15 14.81
CA ASP A 12 -9.40 9.17 14.83
C ASP A 12 -9.10 10.21 13.74
N LEU A 13 -9.64 9.96 12.55
CA LEU A 13 -9.45 10.80 11.37
C LEU A 13 -9.97 12.23 11.59
N ASP A 14 -11.05 12.42 12.34
CA ASP A 14 -11.56 13.74 12.70
C ASP A 14 -10.56 14.51 13.57
N ALA A 15 -9.87 13.83 14.50
CA ALA A 15 -8.83 14.44 15.32
C ALA A 15 -7.63 14.84 14.48
N VAL A 16 -7.20 13.98 13.54
CA VAL A 16 -6.14 14.32 12.59
C VAL A 16 -6.53 15.54 11.76
N GLU A 17 -7.75 15.55 11.19
CA GLU A 17 -8.26 16.66 10.40
C GLU A 17 -8.25 17.99 11.16
N ARG A 18 -8.67 17.98 12.43
CA ARG A 18 -8.65 19.15 13.31
C ARG A 18 -7.23 19.66 13.56
N LEU A 19 -6.28 18.75 13.84
CA LEU A 19 -4.87 19.09 14.09
C LEU A 19 -4.19 19.68 12.85
N VAL A 20 -4.49 19.15 11.67
CA VAL A 20 -3.98 19.62 10.39
C VAL A 20 -4.53 21.01 10.00
N SER A 21 -5.78 21.30 10.38
CA SER A 21 -6.45 22.56 10.03
C SER A 21 -5.98 23.76 10.86
N ASP A 22 -5.40 23.49 12.03
CA ASP A 22 -4.91 24.50 12.97
C ASP A 22 -3.64 25.19 12.40
N GLU A 23 -3.53 26.51 12.54
CA GLU A 23 -2.59 27.36 11.79
C GLU A 23 -1.11 26.96 11.93
N LYS A 24 -0.76 26.33 13.06
CA LYS A 24 0.62 25.89 13.34
C LYS A 24 1.07 24.67 12.53
N HIS A 25 0.14 23.89 11.96
CA HIS A 25 0.46 22.70 11.14
C HIS A 25 0.27 22.91 9.64
N ARG A 26 -0.33 24.04 9.21
CA ARG A 26 -0.57 24.36 7.78
C ARG A 26 0.68 24.46 6.93
N GLU A 27 1.82 24.87 7.50
CA GLU A 27 3.08 25.03 6.75
C GLU A 27 3.66 23.69 6.27
N ARG A 28 3.28 22.57 6.91
CA ARG A 28 3.83 21.24 6.63
C ARG A 28 2.82 20.24 6.09
N VAL A 29 1.54 20.59 6.02
CA VAL A 29 0.48 19.69 5.58
C VAL A 29 -0.46 20.39 4.62
N ARG A 30 -0.38 20.05 3.33
CA ARG A 30 -1.39 20.46 2.33
C ARG A 30 -2.42 19.33 2.16
N ARG A 31 -3.71 19.68 2.09
CA ARG A 31 -4.81 18.75 1.82
C ARG A 31 -4.90 18.48 0.31
N SER A 32 -5.01 17.21 -0.10
CA SER A 32 -5.24 16.80 -1.49
C SER A 32 -6.54 15.99 -1.59
N ARG A 33 -7.46 16.36 -2.50
CA ARG A 33 -8.70 15.63 -2.78
C ARG A 33 -8.45 14.66 -3.93
N ARG A 34 -8.17 13.39 -3.60
CA ARG A 34 -8.01 12.29 -4.58
C ARG A 34 -8.60 11.00 -4.02
N VAL A 35 -9.90 11.04 -3.75
CA VAL A 35 -10.68 9.83 -3.50
C VAL A 35 -11.70 9.75 -4.63
N PRO A 36 -11.68 8.70 -5.45
CA PRO A 36 -12.69 8.53 -6.49
C PRO A 36 -14.10 8.46 -5.86
N GLU A 37 -15.11 9.04 -6.51
CA GLU A 37 -16.48 9.12 -5.95
C GLU A 37 -17.13 7.75 -5.69
N TYR A 38 -16.62 6.68 -6.31
CA TYR A 38 -17.11 5.30 -6.14
C TYR A 38 -16.48 4.55 -4.95
N PHE A 39 -15.51 5.15 -4.26
CA PHE A 39 -14.98 4.60 -3.02
C PHE A 39 -15.88 5.02 -1.85
N GLU A 40 -16.70 4.09 -1.35
CA GLU A 40 -17.52 4.28 -0.14
C GLU A 40 -16.67 4.18 1.13
N PHE A 41 -15.62 5.01 1.26
CA PHE A 41 -14.90 5.12 2.52
C PHE A 41 -15.78 5.82 3.55
N SER A 42 -16.03 5.15 4.67
CA SER A 42 -16.81 5.71 5.77
C SER A 42 -16.13 5.39 7.11
N PRO A 43 -15.31 6.31 7.66
CA PRO A 43 -15.01 7.67 7.18
C PRO A 43 -14.01 7.73 6.00
N PRO A 44 -13.98 8.84 5.22
CA PRO A 44 -12.99 9.02 4.15
C PRO A 44 -11.57 9.16 4.70
N PRO A 45 -10.54 8.58 4.04
CA PRO A 45 -9.17 8.68 4.49
C PRO A 45 -8.66 10.12 4.44
N VAL A 46 -7.76 10.46 5.37
CA VAL A 46 -7.18 11.80 5.48
C VAL A 46 -5.86 11.85 4.74
N ARG A 47 -5.78 12.70 3.71
CA ARG A 47 -4.56 12.92 2.92
C ARG A 47 -3.81 14.18 3.39
N ILE A 48 -2.52 14.02 3.66
CA ILE A 48 -1.60 15.07 4.10
C ILE A 48 -0.34 15.10 3.23
N THR A 49 0.09 16.28 2.77
CA THR A 49 1.37 16.42 2.04
C THR A 49 2.45 16.98 2.95
N ARG A 50 3.58 16.28 3.14
CA ARG A 50 4.72 16.74 3.96
C ARG A 50 5.98 16.96 3.12
N ASP A 51 6.72 18.03 3.42
CA ASP A 51 8.09 18.21 2.89
C ASP A 51 9.09 17.46 3.78
N ILE A 52 9.83 16.53 3.18
CA ILE A 52 10.85 15.72 3.85
C ILE A 52 12.23 15.87 3.17
N GLY A 53 12.36 16.81 2.23
CA GLY A 53 13.49 16.86 1.31
C GLY A 53 13.42 15.78 0.24
N SER A 54 14.37 15.83 -0.71
CA SER A 54 14.43 14.86 -1.80
C SER A 54 15.33 13.67 -1.47
N VAL A 55 14.98 12.49 -1.98
CA VAL A 55 15.78 11.27 -1.86
C VAL A 55 16.33 10.91 -3.25
N ASP A 56 17.64 10.64 -3.31
CA ASP A 56 18.30 10.24 -4.55
C ASP A 56 18.12 8.73 -4.81
N VAL A 57 17.80 8.39 -6.06
CA VAL A 57 17.60 7.03 -6.57
C VAL A 57 18.40 6.89 -7.87
N GLY A 58 19.69 6.57 -7.74
CA GLY A 58 20.61 6.53 -8.87
C GLY A 58 20.79 7.91 -9.52
N ARG A 59 20.25 8.08 -10.74
CA ARG A 59 20.26 9.36 -11.47
C ARG A 59 18.96 10.16 -11.31
N ALA A 60 17.93 9.53 -10.75
CA ALA A 60 16.65 10.16 -10.49
C ALA A 60 16.60 10.65 -9.04
N THR A 61 15.70 11.59 -8.78
CA THR A 61 15.51 12.16 -7.45
C THR A 61 14.02 12.34 -7.22
N THR A 62 13.54 12.04 -6.01
CA THR A 62 12.14 12.26 -5.65
C THR A 62 11.82 13.76 -5.59
N ARG A 63 10.55 14.11 -5.70
CA ARG A 63 10.08 15.42 -5.21
C ARG A 63 10.41 15.57 -3.73
N SER A 64 10.54 16.81 -3.25
CA SER A 64 10.83 17.09 -1.84
C SER A 64 9.65 16.78 -0.91
N THR A 65 8.45 16.70 -1.48
CA THR A 65 7.23 16.40 -0.75
C THR A 65 6.75 14.97 -1.00
N ILE A 66 6.26 14.35 0.07
CA ILE A 66 5.51 13.10 0.03
C ILE A 66 4.03 13.35 0.32
N GLU A 67 3.17 12.50 -0.20
CA GLU A 67 1.77 12.41 0.26
C GLU A 67 1.67 11.28 1.29
N MET A 68 0.90 11.48 2.35
CA MET A 68 0.56 10.45 3.32
C MET A 68 -0.95 10.34 3.42
N THR A 69 -1.47 9.12 3.34
CA THR A 69 -2.91 8.82 3.39
C THR A 69 -3.17 8.00 4.64
N LEU A 70 -3.97 8.53 5.56
CA LEU A 70 -4.31 7.89 6.83
C LEU A 70 -5.69 7.26 6.73
N TYR A 71 -5.79 6.01 7.18
CA TYR A 71 -7.01 5.23 7.24
C TYR A 71 -7.45 5.02 8.69
N ASP A 72 -8.75 4.95 8.93
CA ASP A 72 -9.35 4.88 10.27
C ASP A 72 -9.02 3.57 11.00
N PHE A 73 -8.73 2.50 10.26
CA PHE A 73 -8.34 1.20 10.80
C PHE A 73 -6.85 1.09 11.19
N GLY A 74 -6.10 2.19 11.25
CA GLY A 74 -4.73 2.17 11.78
C GLY A 74 -3.63 2.17 10.73
N ALA A 75 -3.96 2.27 9.45
CA ALA A 75 -2.97 2.24 8.37
C ALA A 75 -2.58 3.65 7.88
N VAL A 76 -1.33 3.77 7.44
CA VAL A 76 -0.78 4.95 6.77
C VAL A 76 -0.04 4.54 5.50
N SER A 77 -0.50 5.03 4.35
CA SER A 77 0.24 4.97 3.09
C SER A 77 1.12 6.21 2.93
N ILE A 78 2.32 6.06 2.38
CA ILE A 78 3.24 7.13 1.99
C ILE A 78 3.55 7.01 0.51
N ALA A 79 3.34 8.09 -0.25
CA ALA A 79 3.63 8.17 -1.67
C ALA A 79 4.85 9.07 -1.95
N PHE A 80 5.89 8.49 -2.57
CA PHE A 80 6.97 9.22 -3.23
C PHE A 80 6.68 9.37 -4.72
N HIS A 81 6.94 10.57 -5.22
CA HIS A 81 6.86 10.88 -6.65
C HIS A 81 8.25 11.14 -7.22
N ILE A 82 8.61 10.42 -8.28
CA ILE A 82 9.82 10.61 -9.06
C ILE A 82 9.37 11.08 -10.45
N PRO A 83 9.70 12.31 -10.88
CA PRO A 83 9.42 12.75 -12.24
C PRO A 83 10.16 11.87 -13.25
N LEU A 84 9.45 11.38 -14.26
CA LEU A 84 10.00 10.57 -15.33
C LEU A 84 9.95 11.36 -16.64
N GLU A 85 11.12 11.56 -17.25
CA GLU A 85 11.24 12.15 -18.58
C GLU A 85 12.39 11.45 -19.32
N GLY A 86 12.14 11.05 -20.57
CA GLY A 86 13.18 10.45 -21.42
C GLY A 86 12.81 9.09 -22.01
N PRO A 87 13.81 8.34 -22.50
CA PRO A 87 13.60 7.03 -23.12
C PRO A 87 13.16 5.99 -22.09
N ILE A 88 12.43 4.97 -22.55
CA ILE A 88 11.95 3.89 -21.67
C ILE A 88 13.08 3.09 -21.01
N ASP A 89 14.26 3.03 -21.63
CA ASP A 89 15.42 2.33 -21.06
C ASP A 89 15.91 2.96 -19.75
N ASP A 90 15.73 4.26 -19.57
CA ASP A 90 16.03 4.92 -18.29
C ASP A 90 15.06 4.47 -17.18
N VAL A 91 13.80 4.16 -17.56
CA VAL A 91 12.80 3.61 -16.64
C VAL A 91 13.14 2.16 -16.27
N VAL A 92 13.67 1.36 -17.20
CA VAL A 92 14.15 0.01 -16.89
C VAL A 92 15.30 0.03 -15.88
N ALA A 93 16.27 0.94 -16.06
CA ALA A 93 17.35 1.08 -15.08
C ALA A 93 16.82 1.57 -13.72
N LEU A 94 15.81 2.45 -13.72
CA LEU A 94 15.18 2.93 -12.50
C LEU A 94 14.39 1.81 -11.80
N SER A 95 13.71 0.92 -12.52
CA SER A 95 12.90 -0.14 -11.89
C SER A 95 13.75 -1.07 -11.02
N GLY A 96 14.95 -1.44 -11.49
CA GLY A 96 15.88 -2.23 -10.69
C GLY A 96 16.40 -1.50 -9.45
N LEU A 97 16.51 -0.16 -9.50
CA LEU A 97 16.93 0.66 -8.36
C LEU A 97 15.82 0.90 -7.32
N LEU A 98 14.56 0.83 -7.75
CA LEU A 98 13.40 0.99 -6.86
C LEU A 98 13.10 -0.28 -6.06
N TRP A 99 13.41 -1.45 -6.62
CA TRP A 99 13.29 -2.73 -5.94
C TRP A 99 14.14 -2.75 -4.66
N ASP A 100 13.52 -3.05 -3.52
CA ASP A 100 14.17 -3.08 -2.19
C ASP A 100 15.01 -1.83 -1.87
N ASN A 101 14.57 -0.65 -2.31
CA ASN A 101 15.34 0.59 -2.13
C ASN A 101 15.41 1.01 -0.64
N GLU A 102 16.56 0.79 -0.01
CA GLU A 102 16.78 1.12 1.40
C GLU A 102 16.67 2.62 1.73
N ALA A 103 16.98 3.50 0.78
CA ALA A 103 16.94 4.94 1.02
C ALA A 103 15.51 5.46 1.15
N LEU A 104 14.64 5.05 0.21
CA LEU A 104 13.22 5.35 0.24
C LEU A 104 12.53 4.68 1.43
N LEU A 105 12.86 3.42 1.73
CA LEU A 105 12.35 2.72 2.91
C LEU A 105 12.73 3.43 4.22
N ARG A 106 13.97 3.89 4.36
CA ARG A 106 14.40 4.65 5.54
C ARG A 106 13.66 5.97 5.67
N ALA A 107 13.58 6.73 4.58
CA ALA A 107 12.87 8.01 4.54
C ALA A 107 11.38 7.84 4.89
N SER A 108 10.73 6.78 4.40
CA SER A 108 9.32 6.50 4.69
C SER A 108 9.11 6.09 6.15
N ARG A 109 10.00 5.27 6.73
CA ARG A 109 10.00 4.93 8.16
C ARG A 109 10.19 6.16 9.05
N GLU A 110 11.09 7.05 8.70
CA GLU A 110 11.31 8.30 9.43
C GLU A 110 10.09 9.21 9.38
N ALA A 111 9.47 9.33 8.20
CA ALA A 111 8.27 10.13 7.99
C ALA A 111 7.06 9.59 8.79
N VAL A 112 6.78 8.28 8.74
CA VAL A 112 5.68 7.68 9.53
C VAL A 112 5.95 7.78 11.02
N ALA A 113 7.18 7.54 11.47
CA ALA A 113 7.53 7.67 12.88
C ALA A 113 7.38 9.13 13.38
N SER A 114 7.67 10.11 12.52
CA SER A 114 7.41 11.52 12.84
C SER A 114 5.92 11.82 12.93
N LEU A 115 5.11 11.32 11.99
CA LEU A 115 3.66 11.48 12.04
C LEU A 115 3.08 10.95 13.34
N VAL A 116 3.43 9.71 13.72
CA VAL A 116 2.95 9.09 14.96
C VAL A 116 3.31 9.91 16.21
N ARG A 117 4.49 10.54 16.23
CA ARG A 117 4.88 11.46 17.33
C ARG A 117 4.09 12.77 17.34
N ASP A 118 3.64 13.24 16.19
CA ASP A 118 2.89 14.50 16.06
C ASP A 118 1.41 14.33 16.44
N ILE A 119 0.84 13.14 16.26
CA ILE A 119 -0.60 12.84 16.50
C ILE A 119 -0.85 11.69 17.49
N PRO A 120 -0.14 11.58 18.64
CA PRO A 120 -0.19 10.39 19.49
C PRO A 120 -1.56 10.14 20.10
N ASN A 121 -2.37 11.18 20.30
CA ASN A 121 -3.73 11.07 20.87
C ASN A 121 -4.79 10.73 19.82
N ALA A 122 -4.45 10.75 18.53
CA ALA A 122 -5.35 10.37 17.46
C ALA A 122 -5.21 8.88 17.10
N ILE A 123 -4.19 8.18 17.59
CA ILE A 123 -3.92 6.79 17.26
C ILE A 123 -4.22 5.93 18.49
N ASP A 124 -5.08 4.92 18.33
CA ASP A 124 -5.31 3.94 19.38
C ASP A 124 -4.14 2.95 19.42
N ARG A 125 -3.57 2.77 20.62
CA ARG A 125 -2.36 1.95 20.87
C ARG A 125 -1.25 2.17 19.82
N PRO A 126 -0.63 3.36 19.79
CA PRO A 126 0.36 3.70 18.77
C PRO A 126 1.53 2.71 18.75
N SER A 127 1.75 2.06 17.60
CA SER A 127 2.84 1.13 17.37
C SER A 127 3.11 1.04 15.86
N VAL A 128 4.28 1.47 15.42
CA VAL A 128 4.67 1.32 14.01
C VAL A 128 5.17 -0.11 13.79
N SER A 129 4.48 -0.87 12.95
CA SER A 129 4.87 -2.23 12.60
C SER A 129 6.25 -2.28 11.92
N ALA A 130 6.96 -3.38 12.13
CA ALA A 130 8.18 -3.67 11.39
C ALA A 130 7.89 -4.05 9.94
N ILE A 131 6.71 -4.62 9.67
CA ILE A 131 6.25 -5.04 8.35
C ILE A 131 5.83 -3.80 7.58
N VAL A 132 6.21 -3.78 6.32
CA VAL A 132 5.92 -2.71 5.37
C VAL A 132 5.53 -3.38 4.05
N GLU A 133 4.55 -2.80 3.36
CA GLU A 133 4.24 -3.16 1.98
C GLU A 133 4.64 -2.02 1.07
N ASP A 134 5.38 -2.31 0.01
CA ASP A 134 5.74 -1.35 -1.01
C ASP A 134 5.17 -1.71 -2.38
N TYR A 135 4.83 -0.68 -3.15
CA TYR A 135 4.23 -0.85 -4.47
C TYR A 135 4.64 0.27 -5.41
N VAL A 136 5.10 -0.08 -6.62
CA VAL A 136 5.57 0.90 -7.60
C VAL A 136 4.55 1.11 -8.70
N VAL A 137 4.12 2.35 -8.90
CA VAL A 137 3.29 2.71 -10.07
C VAL A 137 4.11 3.57 -11.02
N TYR A 138 4.29 3.07 -12.24
CA TYR A 138 4.86 3.79 -13.37
C TYR A 138 3.70 4.41 -14.16
N HIS A 139 3.53 5.72 -14.03
CA HIS A 139 2.47 6.44 -14.73
C HIS A 139 3.04 7.16 -15.96
N VAL A 140 2.59 6.73 -17.13
CA VAL A 140 2.96 7.31 -18.43
C VAL A 140 1.81 8.18 -18.92
N GLU A 141 1.93 9.48 -18.68
CA GLU A 141 0.92 10.48 -19.09
C GLU A 141 0.87 10.68 -20.61
N SER A 142 2.03 10.62 -21.28
CA SER A 142 2.12 10.82 -22.72
C SER A 142 3.31 10.10 -23.34
N LEU A 143 3.13 9.70 -24.60
CA LEU A 143 4.18 9.12 -25.44
C LEU A 143 4.50 10.07 -26.59
N THR A 144 5.78 10.25 -26.88
CA THR A 144 6.22 11.05 -28.03
C THR A 144 5.92 10.33 -29.35
N GLY A 145 5.54 11.10 -30.38
CA GLY A 145 5.40 10.58 -31.74
C GLY A 145 3.96 10.34 -32.21
N GLY A 146 2.94 10.61 -31.39
CA GLY A 146 1.53 10.64 -31.80
C GLY A 146 0.96 9.30 -32.31
N ARG A 147 1.69 8.20 -32.10
CA ARG A 147 1.24 6.85 -32.45
C ARG A 147 0.21 6.37 -31.42
N PRO A 148 -0.78 5.55 -31.82
CA PRO A 148 -1.70 4.93 -30.88
C PRO A 148 -0.96 4.14 -29.79
N THR A 149 -1.40 4.25 -28.54
CA THR A 149 -0.80 3.56 -27.38
C THR A 149 -0.59 2.06 -27.61
N PRO A 150 -1.55 1.29 -28.16
CA PRO A 150 -1.37 -0.15 -28.37
C PRO A 150 -0.22 -0.50 -29.33
N GLU A 151 -0.03 0.29 -30.40
CA GLU A 151 1.07 0.06 -31.35
C GLU A 151 2.43 0.34 -30.72
N VAL A 152 2.53 1.38 -29.90
CA VAL A 152 3.78 1.70 -29.20
C VAL A 152 4.09 0.62 -28.17
N ILE A 153 3.08 0.11 -27.44
CA ILE A 153 3.23 -0.95 -26.45
C ILE A 153 3.87 -2.19 -27.09
N ASP A 154 3.40 -2.61 -28.26
CA ASP A 154 3.97 -3.76 -28.97
C ASP A 154 5.47 -3.61 -29.27
N ASP A 155 5.90 -2.40 -29.66
CA ASP A 155 7.32 -2.11 -29.90
C ASP A 155 8.17 -2.19 -28.62
N ILE A 156 7.61 -1.77 -27.47
CA ILE A 156 8.33 -1.64 -26.20
C ILE A 156 8.06 -2.79 -25.22
N ARG A 157 7.30 -3.82 -25.63
CA ARG A 157 6.98 -5.00 -24.79
C ARG A 157 8.17 -5.58 -24.03
N PRO A 158 9.36 -5.78 -24.64
CA PRO A 158 10.52 -6.30 -23.91
C PRO A 158 10.93 -5.41 -22.73
N SER A 159 10.89 -4.09 -22.92
CA SER A 159 11.21 -3.12 -21.86
C SER A 159 10.12 -3.09 -20.77
N LEU A 160 8.84 -3.19 -21.14
CA LEU A 160 7.75 -3.26 -20.16
C LEU A 160 7.83 -4.49 -19.27
N ALA A 161 8.15 -5.65 -19.86
CA ALA A 161 8.34 -6.88 -19.10
C ALA A 161 9.50 -6.77 -18.11
N ARG A 162 10.59 -6.09 -18.48
CA ARG A 162 11.73 -5.81 -17.60
C ARG A 162 11.39 -4.82 -16.48
N ILE A 163 10.62 -3.77 -16.80
CA ILE A 163 10.15 -2.79 -15.81
C ILE A 163 9.25 -3.45 -14.76
N ILE A 164 8.24 -4.20 -15.21
CA ILE A 164 7.25 -4.79 -14.31
C ILE A 164 7.81 -5.96 -13.48
N SER A 165 8.93 -6.54 -13.88
CA SER A 165 9.63 -7.59 -13.10
C SER A 165 10.83 -7.05 -12.33
N ALA A 166 11.15 -5.76 -12.49
CA ALA A 166 12.39 -5.14 -12.03
C ALA A 166 13.68 -5.89 -12.48
N GLU A 167 13.65 -6.59 -13.62
CA GLU A 167 14.78 -7.34 -14.13
C GLU A 167 15.60 -6.58 -15.18
N ASP A 168 16.92 -6.53 -14.98
CA ASP A 168 17.84 -5.96 -15.96
C ASP A 168 18.14 -6.91 -17.13
N ALA A 169 17.92 -8.21 -16.98
CA ALA A 169 18.23 -9.19 -18.01
C ALA A 169 17.18 -9.22 -19.13
N GLU A 170 17.59 -9.66 -20.32
CA GLU A 170 16.63 -9.95 -21.38
C GLU A 170 15.79 -11.18 -21.02
N LEU A 171 14.47 -10.96 -20.94
CA LEU A 171 13.51 -12.02 -20.68
C LEU A 171 13.20 -12.81 -21.96
N SER A 172 12.91 -14.10 -21.80
CA SER A 172 12.42 -14.91 -22.93
C SER A 172 11.08 -14.40 -23.45
N ARG A 173 10.77 -14.64 -24.74
CA ARG A 173 9.47 -14.25 -25.31
C ARG A 173 8.27 -14.84 -24.55
N GLN A 174 8.43 -16.04 -24.01
CA GLN A 174 7.38 -16.69 -23.22
C GLN A 174 7.17 -15.95 -21.89
N GLN A 175 8.23 -15.65 -21.14
CA GLN A 175 8.12 -14.85 -19.91
C GLN A 175 7.55 -13.45 -20.17
N GLN A 176 7.96 -12.80 -21.27
CA GLN A 176 7.39 -11.50 -21.69
C GLN A 176 5.89 -11.59 -21.98
N GLN A 177 5.40 -12.74 -22.48
CA GLN A 177 3.98 -12.96 -22.72
C GLN A 177 3.24 -13.20 -21.41
N ASP A 178 3.80 -14.05 -20.54
CA ASP A 178 3.19 -14.41 -19.27
C ASP A 178 3.06 -13.18 -18.34
N LEU A 179 4.14 -12.40 -18.16
CA LEU A 179 4.15 -11.20 -17.32
C LEU A 179 3.18 -10.11 -17.80
N LEU A 180 3.04 -9.96 -19.12
CA LEU A 180 2.19 -8.92 -19.72
C LEU A 180 0.79 -9.44 -20.10
N SER A 181 0.44 -10.66 -19.70
CA SER A 181 -0.86 -11.29 -20.02
C SER A 181 -2.01 -10.66 -19.22
N GLY A 182 -1.75 -10.17 -18.01
CA GLY A 182 -2.70 -9.47 -17.13
C GLY A 182 -3.00 -8.03 -17.53
N CYS A 183 -2.84 -7.69 -18.81
CA CYS A 183 -3.12 -6.37 -19.35
C CYS A 183 -4.63 -6.05 -19.28
N VAL A 184 -4.98 -4.88 -18.74
CA VAL A 184 -6.35 -4.37 -18.67
C VAL A 184 -6.45 -3.06 -19.44
N SER A 185 -7.47 -2.91 -20.27
CA SER A 185 -7.77 -1.69 -21.01
C SER A 185 -9.27 -1.40 -20.89
N TYR A 186 -9.59 -0.19 -20.47
CA TYR A 186 -10.96 0.32 -20.29
C TYR A 186 -11.39 1.19 -21.46
N SER A 187 -10.46 1.89 -22.10
CA SER A 187 -10.69 2.70 -23.29
C SER A 187 -9.61 2.47 -24.35
N ALA A 188 -9.88 2.88 -25.59
CA ALA A 188 -8.92 2.72 -26.70
C ALA A 188 -7.61 3.51 -26.51
N GLY A 189 -7.56 4.43 -25.54
CA GLY A 189 -6.38 5.24 -25.23
C GLY A 189 -5.63 4.80 -23.98
N ASP A 190 -6.19 3.90 -23.16
CA ASP A 190 -5.57 3.46 -21.92
C ASP A 190 -5.16 1.98 -21.94
N VAL A 191 -4.06 1.70 -21.27
CA VAL A 191 -3.59 0.35 -21.01
C VAL A 191 -2.92 0.31 -19.65
N SER A 192 -3.28 -0.67 -18.84
CA SER A 192 -2.69 -0.90 -17.53
C SER A 192 -2.13 -2.32 -17.44
N PHE A 193 -0.90 -2.44 -16.96
CA PHE A 193 -0.29 -3.70 -16.56
C PHE A 193 -0.19 -3.69 -15.05
N ILE A 194 -0.74 -4.70 -14.38
CA ILE A 194 -0.77 -4.79 -12.93
C ILE A 194 -0.16 -6.12 -12.54
N ASP A 195 0.86 -6.05 -11.70
CA ASP A 195 1.51 -7.19 -11.04
C ASP A 195 1.47 -6.99 -9.52
N TRP A 196 1.95 -7.97 -8.76
CA TRP A 196 1.83 -8.00 -7.30
C TRP A 196 2.66 -6.91 -6.60
N HIS A 197 3.73 -6.40 -7.23
CA HIS A 197 4.63 -5.38 -6.65
C HIS A 197 4.69 -4.08 -7.47
N ALA A 198 4.18 -4.08 -8.70
CA ALA A 198 4.23 -2.91 -9.56
C ALA A 198 3.08 -2.85 -10.56
N ALA A 199 2.76 -1.64 -11.01
CA ALA A 199 1.87 -1.38 -12.12
C ALA A 199 2.48 -0.40 -13.13
N ILE A 200 2.15 -0.56 -14.40
CA ILE A 200 2.45 0.39 -15.47
C ILE A 200 1.13 0.89 -16.05
N LEU A 201 0.89 2.20 -15.97
CA LEU A 201 -0.34 2.85 -16.39
C LEU A 201 -0.06 3.77 -17.56
N PHE A 202 -0.57 3.43 -18.74
CA PHE A 202 -0.64 4.33 -19.89
C PHE A 202 -1.98 5.01 -19.89
N ASN A 203 -2.06 6.20 -19.30
CA ASN A 203 -3.29 6.98 -19.23
C ASN A 203 -2.93 8.43 -18.89
N ALA A 204 -3.54 9.42 -19.54
CA ALA A 204 -3.33 10.82 -19.23
C ALA A 204 -3.90 11.19 -17.84
N ASP A 205 -4.97 10.52 -17.41
CA ASP A 205 -5.62 10.74 -16.12
C ASP A 205 -5.76 9.41 -15.36
N ALA A 206 -4.77 9.12 -14.53
CA ALA A 206 -4.67 7.87 -13.78
C ALA A 206 -4.85 8.06 -12.26
N ASP A 207 -5.27 9.24 -11.81
CA ASP A 207 -5.37 9.57 -10.37
C ASP A 207 -6.29 8.56 -9.64
N ASP A 208 -7.39 8.19 -10.29
CA ASP A 208 -8.36 7.22 -9.76
C ASP A 208 -7.77 5.81 -9.63
N VAL A 209 -7.07 5.33 -10.67
CA VAL A 209 -6.42 4.01 -10.68
C VAL A 209 -5.30 3.97 -9.66
N GLN A 210 -4.53 5.05 -9.53
CA GLN A 210 -3.49 5.18 -8.51
C GLN A 210 -4.07 5.09 -7.10
N ALA A 211 -5.21 5.72 -6.83
CA ALA A 211 -5.88 5.63 -5.54
C ALA A 211 -6.38 4.20 -5.23
N VAL A 212 -6.90 3.48 -6.23
CA VAL A 212 -7.28 2.07 -6.10
C VAL A 212 -6.06 1.20 -5.77
N LEU A 213 -4.95 1.38 -6.50
CA LEU A 213 -3.71 0.62 -6.27
C LEU A 213 -3.07 0.94 -4.91
N GLU A 214 -3.09 2.22 -4.50
CA GLU A 214 -2.65 2.65 -3.18
C GLU A 214 -3.46 1.94 -2.08
N TYR A 215 -4.79 1.91 -2.23
CA TYR A 215 -5.67 1.24 -1.28
C TYR A 215 -5.46 -0.27 -1.27
N ALA A 216 -5.36 -0.92 -2.44
CA ALA A 216 -5.07 -2.35 -2.52
C ALA A 216 -3.75 -2.71 -1.82
N ASN A 217 -2.73 -1.85 -1.92
CA ASN A 217 -1.47 -2.04 -1.18
C ASN A 217 -1.65 -1.96 0.34
N VAL A 218 -2.52 -1.08 0.82
CA VAL A 218 -2.85 -0.97 2.25
C VAL A 218 -3.64 -2.19 2.72
N GLU A 219 -4.60 -2.68 1.94
CA GLU A 219 -5.39 -3.88 2.27
C GLU A 219 -4.53 -5.14 2.33
N MET A 220 -3.48 -5.26 1.50
CA MET A 220 -2.51 -6.36 1.60
C MET A 220 -1.80 -6.37 2.95
N LEU A 221 -1.46 -5.18 3.48
CA LEU A 221 -0.87 -5.06 4.81
C LEU A 221 -1.83 -5.51 5.91
N GLU A 222 -3.10 -5.14 5.82
CA GLU A 222 -4.12 -5.58 6.79
C GLU A 222 -4.28 -7.11 6.75
N MET A 223 -4.31 -7.71 5.57
CA MET A 223 -4.36 -9.18 5.43
C MET A 223 -3.14 -9.84 6.06
N ARG A 224 -1.92 -9.31 5.87
CA ARG A 224 -0.72 -9.84 6.53
C ARG A 224 -0.79 -9.73 8.05
N TYR A 225 -1.29 -8.61 8.57
CA TYR A 225 -1.49 -8.44 10.01
C TYR A 225 -2.54 -9.44 10.57
N LEU A 226 -3.66 -9.63 9.85
CA LEU A 226 -4.69 -10.59 10.22
C LEU A 226 -4.17 -12.03 10.17
N ASP A 227 -3.34 -12.37 9.17
CA ASP A 227 -2.69 -13.69 9.05
C ASP A 227 -1.73 -13.94 10.21
N GLU A 228 -0.86 -12.98 10.56
CA GLU A 228 0.02 -13.11 11.73
C GLU A 228 -0.77 -13.28 13.03
N ARG A 229 -1.89 -12.57 13.18
CA ARG A 229 -2.75 -12.68 14.37
C ARG A 229 -3.47 -14.03 14.41
N LEU A 230 -3.91 -14.53 13.25
CA LEU A 230 -4.49 -15.85 13.11
C LEU A 230 -3.47 -16.92 13.46
N ASP A 231 -2.25 -16.82 12.94
CA ASP A 231 -1.14 -17.72 13.27
C ASP A 231 -0.87 -17.73 14.77
N LEU A 232 -0.75 -16.57 15.41
CA LEU A 232 -0.56 -16.48 16.86
C LEU A 232 -1.72 -17.13 17.64
N ALA A 233 -2.97 -16.88 17.23
CA ALA A 233 -4.16 -17.45 17.87
C ALA A 233 -4.23 -18.99 17.69
N LEU A 234 -3.88 -19.49 16.50
CA LEU A 234 -3.76 -20.93 16.24
C LEU A 234 -2.68 -21.54 17.13
N ASP A 235 -1.53 -20.88 17.24
CA ASP A 235 -0.38 -21.33 18.03
C ASP A 235 -0.71 -21.38 19.54
N GLU A 236 -1.46 -20.40 20.05
CA GLU A 236 -2.02 -20.41 21.41
C GLU A 236 -3.05 -21.53 21.60
N GLY A 237 -3.94 -21.72 20.63
CA GLY A 237 -4.90 -22.82 20.61
C GLY A 237 -4.20 -24.17 20.71
N TYR A 238 -3.18 -24.42 19.88
CA TYR A 238 -2.37 -25.65 19.91
C TYR A 238 -1.66 -25.87 21.27
N LYS A 239 -1.19 -24.79 21.91
CA LYS A 239 -0.59 -24.86 23.25
C LYS A 239 -1.61 -25.25 24.32
N LEU A 240 -2.88 -24.90 24.15
CA LEU A 240 -3.99 -25.28 25.05
C LEU A 240 -4.48 -26.71 24.81
N THR A 241 -4.41 -27.23 23.58
CA THR A 241 -4.80 -28.60 23.23
C THR A 241 -3.73 -29.65 23.53
N ARG A 242 -2.49 -29.24 23.89
CA ARG A 242 -1.48 -30.18 24.39
C ARG A 242 -1.94 -30.79 25.72
N PRO A 243 -2.00 -32.12 25.86
CA PRO A 243 -2.39 -32.74 27.11
C PRO A 243 -1.32 -32.48 28.17
N ARG A 244 -1.57 -31.51 29.06
CA ARG A 244 -0.76 -31.31 30.26
C ARG A 244 -1.01 -32.49 31.20
N GLN A 245 -0.09 -33.46 31.17
CA GLN A 245 0.02 -34.44 32.23
C GLN A 245 0.38 -33.70 33.52
N TRP A 246 -0.63 -33.52 34.38
CA TRP A 246 -0.62 -33.73 35.83
C TRP A 246 -1.39 -32.65 36.65
N TRP A 247 -2.57 -33.05 37.16
CA TRP A 247 -3.23 -32.69 38.42
C TRP A 247 -3.24 -31.21 38.90
N ARG A 248 -4.41 -30.54 38.81
CA ARG A 248 -5.35 -30.28 39.94
C ARG A 248 -6.46 -29.30 39.55
N ARG A 249 -7.59 -29.48 40.23
CA ARG A 249 -8.91 -28.87 40.04
C ARG A 249 -8.92 -27.36 40.33
N SER A 250 -9.84 -26.68 39.64
CA SER A 250 -10.55 -25.43 40.02
C SER A 250 -10.19 -24.19 39.21
N THR A 251 -10.91 -23.95 38.10
CA THR A 251 -11.49 -22.65 37.66
C THR A 251 -12.18 -22.78 36.29
N PHE A 252 -13.27 -23.55 36.21
CA PHE A 252 -14.03 -23.80 34.97
C PHE A 252 -14.91 -22.60 34.49
N ARG A 253 -14.75 -21.40 35.05
CA ARG A 253 -15.60 -20.23 34.74
C ARG A 253 -14.89 -19.10 34.00
N THR A 254 -13.58 -18.97 34.14
CA THR A 254 -12.80 -17.92 33.45
C THR A 254 -12.51 -18.30 31.99
N ASP A 255 -12.39 -19.61 31.71
CA ASP A 255 -12.08 -20.12 30.37
C ASP A 255 -13.26 -19.97 29.40
N LEU A 256 -14.51 -20.06 29.88
CA LEU A 256 -15.70 -19.92 29.02
C LEU A 256 -15.96 -18.48 28.56
N ALA A 257 -15.62 -17.47 29.38
CA ALA A 257 -15.71 -16.08 28.97
C ALA A 257 -14.70 -15.77 27.85
N ARG A 258 -13.50 -16.34 27.96
CA ARG A 258 -12.42 -16.20 26.97
C ARG A 258 -12.74 -16.93 25.66
N ILE A 259 -13.41 -18.08 25.74
CA ILE A 259 -13.94 -18.80 24.57
C ILE A 259 -15.07 -18.02 23.89
N ALA A 260 -15.93 -17.33 24.65
CA ALA A 260 -16.99 -16.50 24.11
C ALA A 260 -16.46 -15.21 23.44
N GLU A 261 -15.41 -14.59 24.00
CA GLU A 261 -14.69 -13.47 23.39
C GLU A 261 -14.07 -13.88 22.04
N LEU A 262 -13.40 -15.04 21.99
CA LEU A 262 -12.83 -15.60 20.76
C LEU A 262 -13.91 -15.97 19.72
N GLN A 263 -15.11 -16.37 20.13
CA GLN A 263 -16.22 -16.61 19.22
C GLN A 263 -16.81 -15.33 18.63
N LEU A 264 -16.83 -14.23 19.38
CA LEU A 264 -17.26 -12.91 18.89
C LEU A 264 -16.21 -12.31 17.93
N ASP A 265 -14.92 -12.43 18.27
CA ASP A 265 -13.82 -12.05 17.39
C ASP A 265 -13.83 -12.86 16.08
N GLY A 266 -14.16 -14.16 16.17
CA GLY A 266 -14.29 -15.03 14.99
C GLY A 266 -15.45 -14.65 14.07
N VAL A 267 -16.56 -14.12 14.62
CA VAL A 267 -17.68 -13.61 13.81
C VAL A 267 -17.32 -12.29 13.13
N SER A 268 -16.60 -11.40 13.84
CA SER A 268 -16.11 -10.14 13.27
C SER A 268 -15.06 -10.37 12.17
N MET A 269 -14.14 -11.34 12.36
CA MET A 269 -13.18 -11.75 11.31
C MET A 269 -13.88 -12.36 10.09
N PHE A 270 -14.95 -13.14 10.29
CA PHE A 270 -15.70 -13.74 9.19
C PHE A 270 -16.47 -12.69 8.37
N GLU A 271 -16.95 -11.62 9.01
CA GLU A 271 -17.57 -10.48 8.31
C GLU A 271 -16.53 -9.67 7.51
N GLY A 272 -15.33 -9.43 8.06
CA GLY A 272 -14.23 -8.76 7.33
C GLY A 272 -13.78 -9.53 6.10
N VAL A 273 -13.53 -10.84 6.23
CA VAL A 273 -13.16 -11.72 5.11
C VAL A 273 -14.26 -11.78 4.05
N ASN A 274 -15.52 -11.84 4.46
CA ASN A 274 -16.64 -11.91 3.51
C ASN A 274 -16.90 -10.57 2.80
N ASN A 275 -16.57 -9.43 3.42
CA ASN A 275 -16.58 -8.13 2.74
C ASN A 275 -15.43 -8.00 1.74
N ALA A 276 -14.21 -8.44 2.09
CA ALA A 276 -13.07 -8.47 1.18
C ALA A 276 -13.32 -9.39 -0.05
N ILE A 277 -13.94 -10.55 0.15
CA ILE A 277 -14.29 -11.48 -0.93
C ILE A 277 -15.42 -10.93 -1.82
N LYS A 278 -16.37 -10.16 -1.26
CA LYS A 278 -17.42 -9.52 -2.05
C LYS A 278 -16.93 -8.34 -2.91
N LEU A 279 -15.77 -7.78 -2.59
CA LEU A 279 -15.12 -6.72 -3.39
C LEU A 279 -14.28 -7.28 -4.55
N LEU A 280 -13.91 -8.57 -4.48
CA LEU A 280 -13.12 -9.27 -5.50
C LEU A 280 -13.98 -10.11 -6.48
N GLY A 281 -15.30 -10.08 -6.35
CA GLY A 281 -16.27 -10.84 -7.15
C GLY A 281 -17.26 -9.99 -7.91
#